data_AF-A0A1Z4RLL8-F1
#
_entry.id   AF-A0A1Z4RLL8-F1
#
_cell.length_a   1.000
_cell.length_b   1.000
_cell.length_c   1.000
_cell.angle_alpha   90.00
_cell.angle_beta   90.00
_cell.angle_gamma   90.00
#
_symmetry.space_group_name_H-M   'P 1'
#
loop_
_entity.id
_entity.type
_entity.pdbx_description
1 polymer ?
#
loop_
_entity_poly.entity_id
_entity_poly.type
_entity_poly.pdbx_seq_one_letter_code
_entity_poly.pdbx_strand_id
1 'polypeptide(L)'
;MRINLTATGWTNENGVLLGNWTNKVDTVESDTSIKIASGVTVDTLNGSDIITCNSESEGIVLNGNSQLKTGDGNDVISSNGYTAIDLGYDAVLDTGDGNDKLSGSGFEGFFLSDTGVINTGNGNDNISGTGFPVGINSRGTINTGSGNDVITGIANGVIDEFFLGSSGISNYLGTIDTGSGNDTIFGKGEEFAISNYSGTINTGSGNDTIDALTGGLSDSDGSGRIDLGQGDDLIRGFGDHRGNIDGGSGRDLAELGINYDETLITFGTQGSTSIDITFNSETMSYSNIEVFDFNGQVFSLESLQALV
;
A
#
# COMPACT_ATOMS: atom_id res chain seq x y z
N MET A 1 -24.88 -16.13 1.37
CA MET A 1 -25.04 -16.77 2.69
C MET A 1 -23.85 -16.35 3.50
N ARG A 2 -24.04 -15.78 4.70
CA ARG A 2 -22.89 -15.28 5.45
C ARG A 2 -22.05 -16.48 5.91
N ILE A 3 -20.73 -16.34 5.78
CA ILE A 3 -19.75 -17.32 6.24
C ILE A 3 -19.02 -16.77 7.47
N ASN A 4 -18.87 -17.61 8.49
CA ASN A 4 -18.00 -17.35 9.62
C ASN A 4 -16.82 -18.32 9.55
N LEU A 5 -15.60 -17.77 9.48
CA LEU A 5 -14.38 -18.56 9.62
C LEU A 5 -14.14 -18.83 11.10
N THR A 6 -13.71 -20.05 11.41
CA THR A 6 -13.50 -20.53 12.78
C THR A 6 -12.14 -21.23 12.87
N ALA A 7 -11.70 -21.54 14.09
CA ALA A 7 -10.43 -22.23 14.31
C ALA A 7 -10.33 -23.63 13.67
N THR A 8 -11.46 -24.25 13.29
CA THR A 8 -11.47 -25.63 12.75
C THR A 8 -12.04 -25.75 11.34
N GLY A 9 -12.58 -24.67 10.77
CA GLY A 9 -13.23 -24.67 9.46
C GLY A 9 -14.09 -23.44 9.25
N TRP A 10 -15.08 -23.54 8.36
CA TRP A 10 -16.03 -22.46 8.10
C TRP A 10 -17.47 -22.93 8.25
N THR A 11 -18.30 -22.02 8.75
CA THR A 11 -19.71 -22.27 9.04
C THR A 11 -20.60 -21.24 8.37
N ASN A 12 -21.87 -21.56 8.15
CA ASN A 12 -22.85 -20.54 7.80
C ASN A 12 -23.30 -19.73 9.02
N GLU A 13 -24.16 -18.74 8.79
CA GLU A 13 -24.80 -17.90 9.82
C GLU A 13 -25.56 -18.67 10.93
N ASN A 14 -25.93 -19.92 10.70
CA ASN A 14 -26.59 -20.78 11.69
C ASN A 14 -25.62 -21.72 12.43
N GLY A 15 -24.30 -21.56 12.21
CA GLY A 15 -23.26 -22.41 12.81
C GLY A 15 -23.15 -23.80 12.18
N VAL A 16 -23.78 -24.04 11.03
CA VAL A 16 -23.64 -25.31 10.31
C VAL A 16 -22.27 -25.34 9.63
N LEU A 17 -21.47 -26.36 9.95
CA LEU A 17 -20.17 -26.61 9.35
C LEU A 17 -20.31 -26.91 7.84
N LEU A 18 -19.54 -26.18 7.04
CA LEU A 18 -19.52 -26.30 5.58
C LEU A 18 -18.23 -26.95 5.07
N GLY A 19 -17.14 -26.80 5.81
CA GLY A 19 -15.86 -27.46 5.55
C GLY A 19 -14.88 -27.31 6.71
N ASN A 20 -13.75 -28.00 6.62
CA ASN A 20 -12.67 -27.99 7.61
C ASN A 20 -11.36 -27.61 6.92
N TRP A 21 -10.45 -27.03 7.68
CA TRP A 21 -9.11 -26.70 7.21
C TRP A 21 -8.26 -27.95 6.97
N THR A 22 -7.44 -27.95 5.92
CA THR A 22 -6.59 -29.08 5.52
C THR A 22 -5.24 -28.61 4.98
N ASN A 23 -4.23 -29.49 4.93
CA ASN A 23 -2.95 -29.17 4.27
C ASN A 23 -3.04 -29.23 2.71
N LYS A 24 -4.18 -28.85 2.17
CA LYS A 24 -4.49 -28.83 0.73
C LYS A 24 -5.26 -27.54 0.48
N VAL A 25 -5.44 -27.21 -0.79
CA VAL A 25 -6.35 -26.14 -1.21
C VAL A 25 -7.69 -26.24 -0.51
N ASP A 26 -7.97 -25.26 0.34
CA ASP A 26 -9.26 -24.98 0.94
C ASP A 26 -9.90 -23.81 0.18
N THR A 27 -11.22 -23.88 -0.02
CA THR A 27 -11.96 -22.87 -0.79
C THR A 27 -13.18 -22.42 -0.03
N VAL A 28 -13.24 -21.12 0.24
CA VAL A 28 -14.35 -20.45 0.90
C VAL A 28 -14.91 -19.38 -0.01
N GLU A 29 -16.20 -19.46 -0.29
CA GLU A 29 -16.93 -18.49 -1.11
C GLU A 29 -18.17 -17.99 -0.38
N SER A 30 -18.44 -16.68 -0.47
CA SER A 30 -19.63 -16.04 0.08
C SER A 30 -20.11 -14.90 -0.80
N ASP A 31 -21.42 -14.85 -1.08
CA ASP A 31 -22.05 -13.72 -1.80
C ASP A 31 -22.61 -12.64 -0.84
N THR A 32 -22.19 -12.63 0.43
CA THR A 32 -22.79 -11.75 1.46
C THR A 32 -21.78 -11.14 2.41
N SER A 33 -21.03 -11.96 3.13
CA SER A 33 -19.84 -11.56 3.89
C SER A 33 -19.08 -12.78 4.37
N ILE A 34 -17.79 -12.60 4.62
CA ILE A 34 -16.94 -13.55 5.34
C ILE A 34 -16.47 -12.82 6.60
N LYS A 35 -16.70 -13.40 7.78
CA LYS A 35 -16.33 -12.76 9.04
C LYS A 35 -15.47 -13.67 9.91
N ILE A 36 -14.53 -13.05 10.60
CA ILE A 36 -13.80 -13.65 11.72
C ILE A 36 -14.19 -12.89 12.98
N ALA A 37 -14.69 -13.60 13.99
CA ALA A 37 -15.09 -12.97 15.24
C ALA A 37 -13.85 -12.46 16.01
N SER A 38 -14.05 -11.46 16.86
CA SER A 38 -12.97 -10.88 17.67
C SER A 38 -12.26 -11.94 18.51
N GLY A 39 -10.93 -11.89 18.53
CA GLY A 39 -10.09 -12.84 19.27
C GLY A 39 -10.03 -14.27 18.70
N VAL A 40 -10.66 -14.52 17.55
CA VAL A 40 -10.58 -15.83 16.88
C VAL A 40 -9.35 -15.87 15.98
N THR A 41 -8.54 -16.91 16.14
CA THR A 41 -7.51 -17.30 15.18
C THR A 41 -8.07 -18.35 14.23
N VAL A 42 -7.98 -18.06 12.94
CA VAL A 42 -8.22 -18.98 11.83
C VAL A 42 -6.85 -19.31 11.25
N ASP A 43 -6.61 -20.60 11.07
CA ASP A 43 -5.41 -21.14 10.46
C ASP A 43 -5.90 -22.16 9.43
N THR A 44 -5.79 -21.82 8.15
CA THR A 44 -6.22 -22.71 7.06
C THR A 44 -5.21 -23.83 6.80
N LEU A 45 -4.07 -23.82 7.52
CA LEU A 45 -2.91 -24.70 7.33
C LEU A 45 -2.23 -24.43 5.98
N ASN A 46 -1.21 -25.21 5.63
CA ASN A 46 -0.54 -25.01 4.34
C ASN A 46 -1.45 -25.39 3.17
N GLY A 47 -1.35 -24.67 2.06
CA GLY A 47 -2.25 -24.87 0.93
C GLY A 47 -2.10 -23.71 -0.05
N SER A 48 -2.72 -23.82 -1.21
CA SER A 48 -2.95 -22.63 -2.06
C SER A 48 -4.42 -22.30 -1.92
N ASP A 49 -4.76 -21.66 -0.82
CA ASP A 49 -6.10 -21.46 -0.34
C ASP A 49 -6.77 -20.28 -1.00
N ILE A 50 -8.10 -20.36 -1.09
CA ILE A 50 -8.91 -19.39 -1.83
C ILE A 50 -10.04 -18.93 -0.93
N ILE A 51 -10.04 -17.64 -0.58
CA ILE A 51 -11.09 -17.00 0.22
C ILE A 51 -11.67 -15.85 -0.59
N THR A 52 -12.92 -15.98 -1.04
CA THR A 52 -13.58 -15.00 -1.92
C THR A 52 -14.92 -14.53 -1.38
N CYS A 53 -15.11 -13.22 -1.28
CA CYS A 53 -16.38 -12.59 -0.91
C CYS A 53 -16.94 -11.71 -2.04
N ASN A 54 -17.98 -12.20 -2.72
CA ASN A 54 -18.69 -11.54 -3.83
C ASN A 54 -19.94 -10.81 -3.34
N SER A 55 -19.81 -9.97 -2.32
CA SER A 55 -20.90 -9.09 -1.87
C SER A 55 -20.62 -7.65 -2.26
N GLU A 56 -21.65 -6.85 -2.52
CA GLU A 56 -21.54 -5.39 -2.65
C GLU A 56 -21.73 -4.68 -1.30
N SER A 57 -22.18 -5.39 -0.26
CA SER A 57 -22.57 -4.79 1.03
C SER A 57 -21.47 -4.89 2.09
N GLU A 58 -20.96 -6.08 2.35
CA GLU A 58 -19.94 -6.34 3.37
C GLU A 58 -18.85 -7.23 2.78
N GLY A 59 -17.58 -6.91 3.04
CA GLY A 59 -16.46 -7.67 2.50
C GLY A 59 -16.01 -8.86 3.36
N ILE A 60 -14.71 -9.08 3.37
CA ILE A 60 -14.01 -9.95 4.33
C ILE A 60 -13.67 -9.09 5.54
N VAL A 61 -14.21 -9.43 6.71
CA VAL A 61 -14.08 -8.64 7.94
C VAL A 61 -13.37 -9.43 9.02
N LEU A 62 -12.19 -8.95 9.41
CA LEU A 62 -11.42 -9.44 10.54
C LEU A 62 -11.69 -8.51 11.72
N ASN A 63 -12.54 -8.94 12.66
CA ASN A 63 -12.82 -8.12 13.84
C ASN A 63 -11.57 -7.99 14.74
N GLY A 64 -11.59 -7.04 15.67
CA GLY A 64 -10.39 -6.74 16.46
C GLY A 64 -9.79 -7.95 17.18
N ASN A 65 -8.45 -8.01 17.26
CA ASN A 65 -7.67 -9.14 17.79
C ASN A 65 -7.89 -10.49 17.08
N SER A 66 -8.59 -10.53 15.94
CA SER A 66 -8.72 -11.76 15.16
C SER A 66 -7.50 -11.98 14.26
N GLN A 67 -7.29 -13.23 13.85
CA GLN A 67 -6.20 -13.59 12.95
C GLN A 67 -6.74 -14.48 11.84
N LEU A 68 -6.40 -14.18 10.59
CA LEU A 68 -6.51 -15.09 9.46
C LEU A 68 -5.09 -15.46 9.02
N LYS A 69 -4.77 -16.73 9.12
CA LYS A 69 -3.51 -17.30 8.64
C LYS A 69 -3.80 -18.28 7.53
N THR A 70 -3.22 -18.07 6.35
CA THR A 70 -3.38 -19.01 5.23
C THR A 70 -2.25 -20.03 5.07
N GLY A 71 -1.22 -19.96 5.92
CA GLY A 71 -0.13 -20.94 5.92
C GLY A 71 0.78 -20.79 4.71
N ASP A 72 1.66 -21.75 4.43
CA ASP A 72 2.49 -21.66 3.23
C ASP A 72 1.72 -22.11 1.97
N GLY A 73 1.97 -21.42 0.86
CA GLY A 73 1.53 -21.72 -0.50
C GLY A 73 1.00 -20.46 -1.17
N ASN A 74 0.69 -20.53 -2.48
CA ASN A 74 0.21 -19.33 -3.19
C ASN A 74 -1.29 -19.11 -2.90
N ASP A 75 -1.59 -18.22 -1.97
CA ASP A 75 -2.94 -17.97 -1.49
C ASP A 75 -3.64 -16.83 -2.23
N VAL A 76 -4.97 -16.89 -2.26
CA VAL A 76 -5.81 -15.88 -2.90
C VAL A 76 -6.92 -15.45 -1.97
N ILE A 77 -6.89 -14.17 -1.59
CA ILE A 77 -7.92 -13.54 -0.78
C ILE A 77 -8.51 -12.39 -1.59
N SER A 78 -9.82 -12.44 -1.85
CA SER A 78 -10.47 -11.40 -2.65
C SER A 78 -11.86 -11.01 -2.17
N SER A 79 -12.20 -9.74 -2.32
CA SER A 79 -13.55 -9.27 -2.02
C SER A 79 -13.98 -8.07 -2.85
N ASN A 80 -15.29 -7.97 -3.08
CA ASN A 80 -15.95 -6.84 -3.74
C ASN A 80 -16.85 -6.01 -2.79
N GLY A 81 -16.71 -6.18 -1.47
CA GLY A 81 -17.54 -5.54 -0.45
C GLY A 81 -17.48 -4.01 -0.44
N TYR A 82 -18.40 -3.36 0.27
CA TYR A 82 -18.36 -1.90 0.47
C TYR A 82 -16.99 -1.45 0.99
N THR A 83 -16.55 -2.01 2.11
CA THR A 83 -15.12 -2.14 2.43
C THR A 83 -14.77 -3.59 2.11
N ALA A 84 -13.93 -3.80 1.10
CA ALA A 84 -13.71 -5.14 0.57
C ALA A 84 -12.89 -6.01 1.54
N ILE A 85 -11.77 -5.51 2.06
CA ILE A 85 -11.00 -6.18 3.12
C ILE A 85 -10.85 -5.21 4.30
N ASP A 86 -11.48 -5.56 5.43
CA ASP A 86 -11.57 -4.74 6.64
C ASP A 86 -10.87 -5.43 7.81
N LEU A 87 -9.78 -4.82 8.29
CA LEU A 87 -9.02 -5.25 9.46
C LEU A 87 -9.29 -4.30 10.62
N GLY A 88 -9.93 -4.83 11.66
CA GLY A 88 -10.09 -4.13 12.94
C GLY A 88 -8.78 -3.96 13.71
N TYR A 89 -8.84 -3.26 14.86
CA TYR A 89 -7.68 -3.08 15.75
C TYR A 89 -7.02 -4.40 16.14
N ASP A 90 -5.69 -4.47 16.04
CA ASP A 90 -4.88 -5.66 16.32
C ASP A 90 -5.29 -6.91 15.49
N ALA A 91 -6.07 -6.75 14.41
CA ALA A 91 -6.38 -7.84 13.51
C ALA A 91 -5.16 -8.16 12.63
N VAL A 92 -4.93 -9.44 12.36
CA VAL A 92 -3.82 -9.90 11.53
C VAL A 92 -4.34 -10.72 10.35
N LEU A 93 -3.94 -10.32 9.15
CA LEU A 93 -4.02 -11.13 7.94
C LEU A 93 -2.60 -11.57 7.58
N ASP A 94 -2.35 -12.86 7.56
CA ASP A 94 -1.02 -13.44 7.36
C ASP A 94 -1.12 -14.55 6.32
N THR A 95 -0.50 -14.37 5.16
CA THR A 95 -0.56 -15.36 4.08
C THR A 95 0.62 -16.31 4.02
N GLY A 96 1.55 -16.26 4.99
CA GLY A 96 2.67 -17.20 5.05
C GLY A 96 3.65 -17.06 3.88
N ASP A 97 4.44 -18.09 3.56
CA ASP A 97 5.33 -18.06 2.39
C ASP A 97 4.60 -18.50 1.13
N GLY A 98 4.70 -17.74 0.03
CA GLY A 98 3.99 -18.01 -1.20
C GLY A 98 4.05 -16.81 -2.14
N ASN A 99 3.55 -16.95 -3.37
CA ASN A 99 3.25 -15.77 -4.20
C ASN A 99 1.76 -15.50 -4.03
N ASP A 100 1.44 -14.67 -3.05
CA ASP A 100 0.10 -14.46 -2.57
C ASP A 100 -0.59 -13.30 -3.27
N LYS A 101 -1.91 -13.36 -3.27
CA LYS A 101 -2.74 -12.34 -3.90
C LYS A 101 -3.86 -11.91 -2.98
N LEU A 102 -3.79 -10.64 -2.59
CA LEU A 102 -4.84 -9.95 -1.85
C LEU A 102 -5.47 -8.90 -2.77
N SER A 103 -6.78 -8.98 -2.99
CA SER A 103 -7.50 -8.08 -3.89
C SER A 103 -8.80 -7.57 -3.27
N GLY A 104 -8.89 -6.27 -3.06
CA GLY A 104 -10.08 -5.61 -2.55
C GLY A 104 -10.63 -4.60 -3.55
N SER A 105 -11.91 -4.70 -3.90
CA SER A 105 -12.58 -3.73 -4.77
C SER A 105 -13.88 -3.26 -4.13
N GLY A 106 -14.04 -1.97 -3.84
CA GLY A 106 -15.22 -1.52 -3.12
C GLY A 106 -15.43 -0.02 -3.16
N PHE A 107 -16.16 0.49 -2.17
CA PHE A 107 -16.03 1.87 -1.77
C PHE A 107 -14.63 2.10 -1.20
N GLU A 108 -14.16 1.22 -0.31
CA GLU A 108 -12.74 1.10 0.03
C GLU A 108 -12.23 -0.28 -0.39
N GLY A 109 -11.06 -0.33 -1.05
CA GLY A 109 -10.45 -1.61 -1.40
C GLY A 109 -9.93 -2.32 -0.15
N PHE A 110 -9.10 -1.63 0.64
CA PHE A 110 -8.61 -2.10 1.93
C PHE A 110 -8.81 -1.03 2.99
N PHE A 111 -9.19 -1.46 4.18
CA PHE A 111 -9.17 -0.65 5.39
C PHE A 111 -8.44 -1.39 6.50
N LEU A 112 -7.32 -0.83 6.96
CA LEU A 112 -6.59 -1.31 8.12
C LEU A 112 -6.73 -0.28 9.23
N SER A 113 -7.41 -0.69 10.32
CA SER A 113 -7.45 0.09 11.56
C SER A 113 -6.05 0.27 12.15
N ASP A 114 -5.92 1.17 13.12
CA ASP A 114 -4.69 1.31 13.91
C ASP A 114 -4.27 -0.07 14.42
N THR A 115 -2.97 -0.39 14.31
CA THR A 115 -2.35 -1.67 14.68
C THR A 115 -2.83 -2.92 13.92
N GLY A 116 -3.73 -2.80 12.94
CA GLY A 116 -4.03 -3.90 12.01
C GLY A 116 -2.79 -4.27 11.20
N VAL A 117 -2.63 -5.55 10.84
CA VAL A 117 -1.44 -6.05 10.15
C VAL A 117 -1.83 -6.91 8.95
N ILE A 118 -1.23 -6.63 7.80
CA ILE A 118 -1.12 -7.54 6.66
C ILE A 118 0.34 -7.99 6.57
N ASN A 119 0.57 -9.30 6.54
CA ASN A 119 1.86 -9.91 6.24
C ASN A 119 1.68 -10.90 5.08
N THR A 120 2.53 -10.83 4.06
CA THR A 120 2.52 -11.83 2.95
C THR A 120 3.76 -12.71 2.90
N GLY A 121 4.67 -12.58 3.87
CA GLY A 121 5.79 -13.51 4.06
C GLY A 121 6.84 -13.45 2.96
N ASN A 122 7.34 -14.60 2.48
CA ASN A 122 8.29 -14.63 1.37
C ASN A 122 7.61 -15.06 0.07
N GLY A 123 7.89 -14.34 -1.00
CA GLY A 123 7.54 -14.65 -2.38
C GLY A 123 7.22 -13.36 -3.14
N ASN A 124 6.72 -13.45 -4.37
CA ASN A 124 6.38 -12.25 -5.13
C ASN A 124 4.88 -11.99 -4.96
N ASP A 125 4.56 -11.14 -4.01
CA ASP A 125 3.20 -10.93 -3.55
C ASP A 125 2.51 -9.78 -4.27
N ASN A 126 1.18 -9.83 -4.28
CA ASN A 126 0.37 -8.79 -4.88
C ASN A 126 -0.76 -8.35 -3.95
N ILE A 127 -0.70 -7.08 -3.53
CA ILE A 127 -1.77 -6.42 -2.79
C ILE A 127 -2.38 -5.34 -3.69
N SER A 128 -3.64 -5.52 -4.08
CA SER A 128 -4.31 -4.62 -5.03
C SER A 128 -5.65 -4.12 -4.49
N GLY A 129 -5.68 -2.88 -4.03
CA GLY A 129 -6.86 -2.17 -3.55
C GLY A 129 -7.43 -1.22 -4.59
N THR A 130 -8.71 -1.38 -4.94
CA THR A 130 -9.47 -0.44 -5.77
C THR A 130 -10.67 0.08 -4.98
N GLY A 131 -10.77 1.40 -4.85
CA GLY A 131 -11.88 2.04 -4.14
C GLY A 131 -12.51 3.19 -4.91
N PHE A 132 -13.56 3.75 -4.32
CA PHE A 132 -14.09 5.05 -4.70
C PHE A 132 -13.26 6.15 -4.03
N PRO A 133 -13.36 6.49 -2.72
CA PRO A 133 -12.46 7.45 -2.11
C PRO A 133 -11.01 6.97 -1.99
N VAL A 134 -10.79 5.69 -1.63
CA VAL A 134 -9.44 5.19 -1.31
C VAL A 134 -9.23 3.76 -1.78
N GLY A 135 -8.14 3.50 -2.50
CA GLY A 135 -7.76 2.14 -2.91
C GLY A 135 -7.28 1.31 -1.73
N ILE A 136 -6.23 1.78 -1.04
CA ILE A 136 -5.68 1.18 0.19
C ILE A 136 -5.64 2.23 1.28
N ASN A 137 -6.40 2.03 2.35
CA ASN A 137 -6.42 2.90 3.53
C ASN A 137 -5.73 2.19 4.69
N SER A 138 -4.47 2.53 4.96
CA SER A 138 -3.67 1.91 6.00
C SER A 138 -3.39 2.85 7.16
N ARG A 139 -3.78 2.44 8.37
CA ARG A 139 -3.30 3.00 9.64
C ARG A 139 -2.47 2.01 10.45
N GLY A 140 -2.33 0.81 9.91
CA GLY A 140 -1.60 -0.30 10.50
C GLY A 140 -0.31 -0.57 9.75
N THR A 141 0.07 -1.84 9.70
CA THR A 141 1.27 -2.31 9.00
C THR A 141 0.89 -3.17 7.82
N ILE A 142 1.47 -2.88 6.65
CA ILE A 142 1.54 -3.78 5.51
C ILE A 142 3.00 -4.18 5.36
N ASN A 143 3.28 -5.48 5.38
CA ASN A 143 4.61 -6.03 5.22
C ASN A 143 4.59 -7.15 4.17
N THR A 144 5.33 -6.99 3.08
CA THR A 144 5.39 -8.02 2.03
C THR A 144 6.64 -8.91 2.10
N GLY A 145 7.58 -8.60 2.98
CA GLY A 145 8.68 -9.48 3.33
C GLY A 145 9.76 -9.60 2.24
N SER A 146 9.96 -10.77 1.64
CA SER A 146 11.03 -10.95 0.64
C SER A 146 10.50 -11.48 -0.67
N GLY A 147 10.81 -10.77 -1.76
CA GLY A 147 10.54 -11.11 -3.15
C GLY A 147 10.30 -9.82 -3.93
N ASN A 148 9.82 -9.91 -5.17
CA ASN A 148 9.50 -8.71 -5.95
C ASN A 148 8.02 -8.43 -5.80
N ASP A 149 7.68 -7.61 -4.83
CA ASP A 149 6.31 -7.40 -4.39
C ASP A 149 5.65 -6.23 -5.10
N VAL A 150 4.32 -6.28 -5.19
CA VAL A 150 3.53 -5.24 -5.81
C VAL A 150 2.40 -4.80 -4.90
N ILE A 151 2.42 -3.54 -4.49
CA ILE A 151 1.33 -2.87 -3.81
C ILE A 151 0.69 -1.86 -4.77
N THR A 152 -0.60 -2.00 -5.02
CA THR A 152 -1.35 -1.15 -5.94
C THR A 152 -2.58 -0.57 -5.25
N GLY A 153 -2.64 0.76 -5.14
CA GLY A 153 -3.83 1.47 -4.66
C GLY A 153 -4.40 2.36 -5.75
N ILE A 154 -5.66 2.13 -6.12
CA ILE A 154 -6.37 2.92 -7.12
C ILE A 154 -7.68 3.45 -6.51
N ALA A 155 -7.86 4.77 -6.58
CA ALA A 155 -9.12 5.40 -6.26
C ALA A 155 -9.76 5.99 -7.52
N ASN A 156 -11.04 5.66 -7.74
CA ASN A 156 -11.84 6.12 -8.89
C ASN A 156 -12.81 7.23 -8.52
N GLY A 157 -12.82 7.66 -7.26
CA GLY A 157 -13.63 8.74 -6.74
C GLY A 157 -13.24 10.06 -7.38
N VAL A 158 -14.26 10.90 -7.61
CA VAL A 158 -14.05 12.22 -8.20
C VAL A 158 -14.14 13.34 -7.14
N ILE A 159 -13.44 14.44 -7.35
CA ILE A 159 -13.62 15.67 -6.56
C ILE A 159 -14.97 16.28 -6.94
N ASP A 160 -15.92 16.29 -6.01
CA ASP A 160 -17.23 16.94 -6.17
C ASP A 160 -17.73 17.57 -4.85
N GLU A 161 -18.98 18.03 -4.80
CA GLU A 161 -19.54 18.67 -3.60
C GLU A 161 -19.64 17.73 -2.38
N PHE A 162 -19.54 16.42 -2.57
CA PHE A 162 -19.65 15.40 -1.53
C PHE A 162 -18.32 14.74 -1.16
N PHE A 163 -17.38 14.68 -2.10
CA PHE A 163 -16.06 14.08 -1.92
C PHE A 163 -14.97 15.11 -2.17
N LEU A 164 -14.18 15.38 -1.12
CA LEU A 164 -13.11 16.37 -1.15
C LEU A 164 -11.86 15.89 -1.90
N GLY A 165 -11.86 14.64 -2.36
CA GLY A 165 -10.80 14.04 -3.15
C GLY A 165 -10.71 12.54 -2.96
N SER A 166 -9.76 11.95 -3.68
CA SER A 166 -9.55 10.52 -3.72
C SER A 166 -8.06 10.19 -3.75
N SER A 167 -7.67 9.15 -2.99
CA SER A 167 -6.28 8.76 -2.79
C SER A 167 -6.06 7.30 -3.19
N GLY A 168 -5.11 7.03 -4.07
CA GLY A 168 -4.78 5.65 -4.42
C GLY A 168 -4.38 4.83 -3.20
N ILE A 169 -3.35 5.31 -2.51
CA ILE A 169 -2.88 4.79 -1.22
C ILE A 169 -2.92 5.91 -0.19
N SER A 170 -3.59 5.69 0.94
CA SER A 170 -3.55 6.55 2.12
C SER A 170 -2.85 5.79 3.25
N ASN A 171 -1.63 6.19 3.59
CA ASN A 171 -0.87 5.69 4.73
C ASN A 171 -0.90 6.74 5.84
N TYR A 172 -1.78 6.56 6.82
CA TYR A 172 -2.02 7.51 7.90
C TYR A 172 -1.50 6.94 9.22
N LEU A 173 -0.36 7.44 9.72
CA LEU A 173 0.36 6.88 10.88
C LEU A 173 0.81 5.41 10.72
N GLY A 174 0.58 4.82 9.55
CA GLY A 174 0.86 3.42 9.27
C GLY A 174 2.30 3.18 8.79
N THR A 175 2.58 1.93 8.50
CA THR A 175 3.84 1.47 7.90
C THR A 175 3.53 0.60 6.69
N ILE A 176 4.18 0.90 5.58
CA ILE A 176 4.25 0.04 4.41
C ILE A 176 5.73 -0.36 4.27
N ASP A 177 6.03 -1.64 4.38
CA ASP A 177 7.38 -2.21 4.28
C ASP A 177 7.38 -3.31 3.24
N THR A 178 8.14 -3.15 2.14
CA THR A 178 8.23 -4.20 1.11
C THR A 178 9.44 -5.12 1.29
N GLY A 179 10.36 -4.76 2.18
CA GLY A 179 11.43 -5.62 2.63
C GLY A 179 12.54 -5.81 1.60
N SER A 180 12.65 -6.97 0.94
CA SER A 180 13.77 -7.22 0.02
C SER A 180 13.35 -7.81 -1.31
N GLY A 181 13.80 -7.19 -2.39
CA GLY A 181 13.61 -7.56 -3.79
C GLY A 181 13.37 -6.29 -4.58
N ASN A 182 12.99 -6.39 -5.86
CA ASN A 182 12.69 -5.20 -6.65
C ASN A 182 11.19 -4.92 -6.55
N ASP A 183 10.81 -4.08 -5.60
CA ASP A 183 9.43 -3.88 -5.23
C ASP A 183 8.78 -2.75 -6.02
N THR A 184 7.45 -2.76 -6.07
CA THR A 184 6.68 -1.69 -6.71
C THR A 184 5.51 -1.26 -5.83
N ILE A 185 5.49 0.03 -5.48
CA ILE A 185 4.34 0.70 -4.88
C ILE A 185 3.75 1.65 -5.91
N PHE A 186 2.54 1.37 -6.37
CA PHE A 186 1.83 2.17 -7.35
C PHE A 186 0.57 2.80 -6.74
N GLY A 187 0.49 4.12 -6.79
CA GLY A 187 -0.67 4.89 -6.36
C GLY A 187 -1.34 5.62 -7.51
N LYS A 188 -2.67 5.67 -7.51
CA LYS A 188 -3.44 6.53 -8.41
C LYS A 188 -4.72 7.02 -7.74
N GLY A 189 -4.89 8.33 -7.68
CA GLY A 189 -6.13 8.99 -7.24
C GLY A 189 -6.28 10.34 -7.96
N GLU A 190 -7.46 10.94 -7.90
CA GLU A 190 -7.65 12.28 -8.48
C GLU A 190 -6.96 13.36 -7.63
N GLU A 191 -7.04 13.25 -6.30
CA GLU A 191 -6.41 14.20 -5.39
C GLU A 191 -4.95 13.80 -5.16
N PHE A 192 -4.70 12.56 -4.75
CA PHE A 192 -3.35 12.06 -4.47
C PHE A 192 -3.16 10.65 -5.03
N ALA A 193 -1.99 10.37 -5.60
CA ALA A 193 -1.62 8.99 -5.87
C ALA A 193 -1.31 8.26 -4.57
N ILE A 194 -0.44 8.86 -3.74
CA ILE A 194 -0.04 8.34 -2.44
C ILE A 194 -0.04 9.49 -1.43
N SER A 195 -0.86 9.38 -0.39
CA SER A 195 -0.87 10.27 0.77
C SER A 195 -0.22 9.56 1.95
N ASN A 196 0.94 10.06 2.42
CA ASN A 196 1.75 9.45 3.47
C ASN A 196 1.75 10.31 4.75
N TYR A 197 0.55 10.60 5.25
CA TYR A 197 0.35 11.51 6.39
C TYR A 197 0.85 10.91 7.70
N SER A 198 1.95 11.46 8.25
CA SER A 198 2.67 10.88 9.40
C SER A 198 3.03 9.38 9.24
N GLY A 199 2.99 8.84 8.02
CA GLY A 199 3.23 7.43 7.75
C GLY A 199 4.70 7.15 7.42
N THR A 200 5.07 5.87 7.42
CA THR A 200 6.36 5.40 6.89
C THR A 200 6.13 4.48 5.71
N ILE A 201 6.85 4.73 4.61
CA ILE A 201 6.98 3.81 3.48
C ILE A 201 8.47 3.45 3.40
N ASN A 202 8.79 2.16 3.44
CA ASN A 202 10.14 1.62 3.35
C ASN A 202 10.16 0.54 2.28
N THR A 203 10.96 0.69 1.23
CA THR A 203 11.06 -0.34 0.18
C THR A 203 12.21 -1.32 0.43
N GLY A 204 13.18 -0.92 1.24
CA GLY A 204 14.15 -1.82 1.85
C GLY A 204 15.36 -2.09 0.97
N SER A 205 15.47 -3.24 0.30
CA SER A 205 16.64 -3.54 -0.53
C SER A 205 16.30 -4.18 -1.86
N GLY A 206 16.88 -3.65 -2.93
CA GLY A 206 16.66 -4.01 -4.32
C GLY A 206 16.41 -2.75 -5.12
N ASN A 207 16.13 -2.86 -6.41
CA ASN A 207 15.86 -1.69 -7.24
C ASN A 207 14.36 -1.43 -7.23
N ASP A 208 13.92 -0.59 -6.31
CA ASP A 208 12.52 -0.38 -6.01
C ASP A 208 11.89 0.73 -6.86
N THR A 209 10.57 0.70 -6.95
CA THR A 209 9.81 1.74 -7.64
C THR A 209 8.62 2.22 -6.80
N ILE A 210 8.58 3.52 -6.54
CA ILE A 210 7.37 4.21 -6.08
C ILE A 210 6.84 5.07 -7.23
N ASP A 211 5.67 4.74 -7.75
CA ASP A 211 5.04 5.48 -8.84
C ASP A 211 3.77 6.19 -8.37
N ALA A 212 3.87 7.51 -8.30
CA ALA A 212 2.81 8.44 -7.95
C ALA A 212 2.60 9.51 -9.04
N LEU A 213 2.94 9.22 -10.31
CA LEU A 213 2.83 10.22 -11.40
C LEU A 213 1.39 10.74 -11.60
N THR A 214 0.38 9.90 -11.38
CA THR A 214 -1.02 10.27 -11.56
C THR A 214 -1.67 10.60 -10.22
N GLY A 215 -1.55 11.87 -9.80
CA GLY A 215 -2.11 12.41 -8.56
C GLY A 215 -1.04 12.97 -7.61
N GLY A 216 0.21 12.55 -7.73
CA GLY A 216 1.32 13.09 -6.93
C GLY A 216 1.43 12.49 -5.53
N LEU A 217 2.49 12.90 -4.84
CA LEU A 217 2.81 12.50 -3.46
C LEU A 217 2.33 13.57 -2.49
N SER A 218 1.72 13.16 -1.38
CA SER A 218 1.22 14.10 -0.36
C SER A 218 1.65 13.76 1.05
N ASP A 219 1.91 14.80 1.84
CA ASP A 219 2.08 14.73 3.29
C ASP A 219 1.86 16.12 3.90
N SER A 220 0.60 16.41 4.23
CA SER A 220 0.19 17.76 4.65
C SER A 220 0.74 18.21 6.00
N ASP A 221 1.16 17.28 6.88
CA ASP A 221 1.77 17.61 8.18
C ASP A 221 3.30 17.66 8.15
N GLY A 222 3.93 17.12 7.09
CA GLY A 222 5.38 17.13 6.88
C GLY A 222 6.17 16.17 7.76
N SER A 223 5.50 15.18 8.36
CA SER A 223 6.13 14.17 9.21
C SER A 223 6.17 12.77 8.61
N GLY A 224 5.55 12.58 7.44
CA GLY A 224 5.68 11.37 6.65
C GLY A 224 7.12 11.11 6.22
N ARG A 225 7.46 9.83 6.04
CA ARG A 225 8.79 9.41 5.59
C ARG A 225 8.67 8.38 4.47
N ILE A 226 9.48 8.56 3.44
CA ILE A 226 9.67 7.59 2.36
C ILE A 226 11.15 7.24 2.33
N ASP A 227 11.48 5.97 2.55
CA ASP A 227 12.84 5.42 2.51
C ASP A 227 12.93 4.39 1.39
N LEU A 228 13.74 4.65 0.37
CA LEU A 228 13.94 3.73 -0.75
C LEU A 228 14.98 2.64 -0.41
N GLY A 229 15.98 2.97 0.39
CA GLY A 229 16.83 1.98 1.04
C GLY A 229 18.10 1.65 0.26
N GLN A 230 18.29 0.39 -0.17
CA GLN A 230 19.49 -0.04 -0.89
C GLN A 230 19.16 -0.46 -2.31
N GLY A 231 19.71 0.20 -3.32
CA GLY A 231 19.54 -0.19 -4.71
C GLY A 231 19.63 1.02 -5.63
N ASP A 232 19.41 0.80 -6.92
CA ASP A 232 19.22 1.91 -7.85
C ASP A 232 17.70 2.15 -7.96
N ASP A 233 17.17 3.01 -7.09
CA ASP A 233 15.73 3.17 -6.89
C ASP A 233 15.11 4.24 -7.79
N LEU A 234 13.79 4.13 -7.98
CA LEU A 234 13.01 5.06 -8.76
C LEU A 234 11.81 5.57 -7.97
N ILE A 235 11.73 6.88 -7.79
CA ILE A 235 10.52 7.54 -7.32
C ILE A 235 9.96 8.45 -8.41
N ARG A 236 8.64 8.38 -8.63
CA ARG A 236 7.96 9.19 -9.65
C ARG A 236 6.80 9.98 -9.07
N GLY A 237 6.64 11.19 -9.57
CA GLY A 237 5.59 12.13 -9.19
C GLY A 237 6.11 13.29 -8.36
N PHE A 238 5.33 14.37 -8.36
CA PHE A 238 5.57 15.57 -7.56
C PHE A 238 4.25 15.97 -6.89
N GLY A 239 4.32 16.55 -5.70
CA GLY A 239 3.16 17.01 -4.94
C GLY A 239 3.57 17.77 -3.69
N ASP A 240 2.76 17.68 -2.63
CA ASP A 240 2.95 18.38 -1.36
C ASP A 240 3.52 17.49 -0.25
N HIS A 241 4.30 16.47 -0.60
CA HIS A 241 5.01 15.64 0.38
C HIS A 241 6.12 16.45 1.08
N ARG A 242 5.77 17.06 2.22
CA ARG A 242 6.69 17.90 3.01
C ARG A 242 7.63 17.11 3.92
N GLY A 243 7.33 15.81 4.09
CA GLY A 243 8.23 14.84 4.67
C GLY A 243 9.53 14.67 3.88
N ASN A 244 10.39 13.78 4.37
CA ASN A 244 11.66 13.48 3.71
C ASN A 244 11.52 12.24 2.82
N ILE A 245 11.99 12.37 1.58
CA ILE A 245 12.22 11.25 0.66
C ILE A 245 13.71 10.95 0.66
N ASP A 246 14.08 9.79 1.18
CA ASP A 246 15.45 9.31 1.26
C ASP A 246 15.70 8.19 0.24
N GLY A 247 16.56 8.43 -0.75
CA GLY A 247 17.00 7.39 -1.68
C GLY A 247 17.86 6.31 -1.01
N GLY A 248 18.52 6.65 0.08
CA GLY A 248 19.38 5.72 0.79
C GLY A 248 20.72 5.52 0.08
N SER A 249 21.01 4.31 -0.40
CA SER A 249 22.28 3.97 -1.03
C SER A 249 22.11 3.35 -2.40
N GLY A 250 22.81 3.93 -3.36
CA GLY A 250 22.92 3.43 -4.72
C GLY A 250 22.89 4.63 -5.65
N ARG A 251 22.27 4.50 -6.83
CA ARG A 251 22.08 5.62 -7.73
C ARG A 251 20.59 5.79 -8.04
N ASP A 252 19.99 6.72 -7.30
CA ASP A 252 18.55 6.88 -7.26
C ASP A 252 18.08 7.98 -8.23
N LEU A 253 16.86 7.80 -8.74
CA LEU A 253 16.22 8.67 -9.71
C LEU A 253 14.87 9.17 -9.19
N ALA A 254 14.70 10.50 -9.15
CA ALA A 254 13.41 11.14 -9.00
C ALA A 254 12.87 11.64 -10.35
N GLU A 255 11.82 11.03 -10.88
CA GLU A 255 11.10 11.47 -12.09
C GLU A 255 9.88 12.31 -11.69
N LEU A 256 9.99 13.63 -11.77
CA LEU A 256 9.07 14.53 -11.09
C LEU A 256 7.73 14.72 -11.82
N GLY A 257 7.62 14.32 -13.09
CA GLY A 257 6.41 14.53 -13.89
C GLY A 257 6.10 16.00 -14.23
N ILE A 258 7.01 16.93 -13.89
CA ILE A 258 6.89 18.37 -14.17
C ILE A 258 7.98 18.82 -15.14
N ASN A 259 7.69 19.85 -15.94
CA ASN A 259 8.70 20.44 -16.82
C ASN A 259 9.63 21.35 -16.03
N TYR A 260 10.92 21.34 -16.36
CA TYR A 260 11.86 22.29 -15.78
C TYR A 260 11.56 23.71 -16.29
N ASP A 261 11.25 24.62 -15.36
CA ASP A 261 11.04 26.05 -15.61
C ASP A 261 11.66 26.86 -14.47
N GLU A 262 12.75 27.57 -14.76
CA GLU A 262 13.49 28.38 -13.79
C GLU A 262 12.68 29.53 -13.17
N THR A 263 11.53 29.88 -13.76
CA THR A 263 10.66 30.94 -13.24
C THR A 263 9.61 30.43 -12.26
N LEU A 264 9.36 29.12 -12.27
CA LEU A 264 8.35 28.46 -11.44
C LEU A 264 8.95 27.52 -10.38
N ILE A 265 10.18 27.08 -10.61
CA ILE A 265 10.90 26.16 -9.73
C ILE A 265 11.93 26.93 -8.93
N THR A 266 11.93 26.72 -7.63
CA THR A 266 12.98 27.21 -6.73
C THR A 266 13.58 26.06 -5.96
N PHE A 267 14.89 26.14 -5.70
CA PHE A 267 15.61 25.15 -4.93
C PHE A 267 15.94 25.72 -3.53
N GLY A 268 15.63 24.96 -2.48
CA GLY A 268 15.71 25.38 -1.07
C GLY A 268 16.93 24.82 -0.34
N THR A 269 16.72 24.17 0.81
CA THR A 269 17.78 23.70 1.73
C THR A 269 18.80 22.83 0.99
N GLN A 270 20.09 23.14 1.16
CA GLN A 270 21.19 22.36 0.59
C GLN A 270 22.01 21.70 1.69
N GLY A 271 21.85 20.39 1.82
CA GLY A 271 22.85 19.51 2.42
C GLY A 271 23.76 18.93 1.33
N SER A 272 24.87 18.30 1.70
CA SER A 272 25.77 17.66 0.72
C SER A 272 25.09 16.57 -0.11
N THR A 273 23.99 16.02 0.38
CA THR A 273 23.20 14.98 -0.29
C THR A 273 21.71 15.34 -0.33
N SER A 274 21.32 16.59 -0.12
CA SER A 274 19.90 16.96 -0.06
C SER A 274 19.56 18.22 -0.86
N ILE A 275 18.32 18.27 -1.32
CA ILE A 275 17.75 19.42 -2.03
C ILE A 275 16.25 19.50 -1.76
N ASP A 276 15.77 20.71 -1.47
CA ASP A 276 14.34 21.00 -1.50
C ASP A 276 13.99 21.51 -2.90
N ILE A 277 12.92 20.99 -3.49
CA ILE A 277 12.39 21.46 -4.77
C ILE A 277 10.99 22.03 -4.50
N THR A 278 10.80 23.30 -4.82
CA THR A 278 9.49 23.96 -4.72
C THR A 278 8.95 24.26 -6.11
N PHE A 279 7.69 23.88 -6.36
CA PHE A 279 6.94 24.17 -7.59
C PHE A 279 5.49 24.47 -7.23
N ASN A 280 4.92 25.57 -7.76
CA ASN A 280 3.54 26.00 -7.47
C ASN A 280 3.17 26.11 -5.98
N SER A 281 4.13 26.51 -5.12
CA SER A 281 4.00 26.59 -3.65
C SER A 281 4.06 25.27 -2.91
N GLU A 282 4.17 24.14 -3.60
CA GLU A 282 4.43 22.84 -2.99
C GLU A 282 5.91 22.56 -2.95
N THR A 283 6.39 22.02 -1.83
CA THR A 283 7.81 21.74 -1.60
C THR A 283 7.98 20.29 -1.20
N MET A 284 8.92 19.63 -1.88
CA MET A 284 9.36 18.28 -1.54
C MET A 284 10.83 18.30 -1.18
N SER A 285 11.17 17.56 -0.13
CA SER A 285 12.54 17.45 0.39
C SER A 285 13.11 16.09 -0.01
N TYR A 286 14.24 16.11 -0.72
CA TYR A 286 14.94 14.91 -1.15
C TYR A 286 16.29 14.82 -0.45
N SER A 287 16.65 13.61 -0.04
CA SER A 287 17.98 13.26 0.45
C SER A 287 18.48 12.00 -0.25
N ASN A 288 19.78 11.93 -0.51
CA ASN A 288 20.45 10.81 -1.16
C ASN A 288 19.75 10.40 -2.48
N ILE A 289 19.39 11.40 -3.30
CA ILE A 289 18.94 11.20 -4.69
C ILE A 289 19.97 11.83 -5.61
N GLU A 290 20.55 11.04 -6.51
CA GLU A 290 21.61 11.49 -7.40
C GLU A 290 21.08 12.17 -8.67
N VAL A 291 19.92 11.74 -9.16
CA VAL A 291 19.40 12.12 -10.48
C VAL A 291 17.95 12.60 -10.40
N PHE A 292 17.65 13.69 -11.10
CA PHE A 292 16.32 14.28 -11.20
C PHE A 292 15.92 14.40 -12.67
N ASP A 293 14.74 13.92 -13.03
CA ASP A 293 14.16 14.05 -14.36
C ASP A 293 12.91 14.96 -14.33
N PHE A 294 12.98 16.05 -15.09
CA PHE A 294 11.91 17.00 -15.32
C PHE A 294 11.30 16.80 -16.72
N ASN A 295 10.53 15.71 -16.89
CA ASN A 295 9.88 15.34 -18.15
C ASN A 295 10.84 15.23 -19.35
N GLY A 296 11.91 14.46 -19.18
CA GLY A 296 12.96 14.19 -20.17
C GLY A 296 14.17 15.11 -20.08
N GLN A 297 14.16 16.11 -19.18
CA GLN A 297 15.32 16.93 -18.86
C GLN A 297 15.98 16.42 -17.58
N VAL A 298 17.13 15.77 -17.74
CA VAL A 298 17.83 15.08 -16.66
C VAL A 298 18.93 15.94 -16.07
N PHE A 299 18.93 16.07 -14.75
CA PHE A 299 19.93 16.80 -13.97
C PHE A 299 20.52 15.89 -12.89
N SER A 300 21.79 16.12 -12.56
CA SER A 300 22.37 15.61 -11.32
C SER A 300 22.02 16.50 -10.14
N LEU A 301 22.06 15.97 -8.92
CA LEU A 301 21.94 16.77 -7.70
C LEU A 301 22.92 17.95 -7.69
N GLU A 302 24.21 17.70 -7.98
CA GLU A 302 25.25 18.75 -8.04
C GLU A 302 24.89 19.86 -9.03
N SER A 303 24.38 19.50 -10.21
CA SER A 303 23.98 20.49 -11.21
C SER A 303 22.78 21.34 -10.79
N LEU A 304 21.81 20.77 -10.05
CA LEU A 304 20.69 21.56 -9.53
C LEU A 304 21.13 22.47 -8.39
N GLN A 305 22.00 21.97 -7.50
CA GLN A 305 22.51 22.76 -6.38
C GLN A 305 23.33 23.97 -6.85
N ALA A 306 23.99 23.89 -8.00
CA ALA A 306 24.71 25.00 -8.62
C ALA A 306 23.80 26.11 -9.18
N LEU A 307 22.48 25.91 -9.24
CA LEU A 307 21.49 26.88 -9.72
C LEU A 307 20.92 27.77 -8.61
N VAL A 308 21.29 27.55 -7.34
CA VAL A 308 20.85 28.31 -6.16
C VAL A 308 21.65 29.58 -5.93
#